data_AF-E6ZIN3-F1
#
_entry.id   AF-E6ZIN3-F1
#
_cell.length_a   1.000
_cell.length_b   1.000
_cell.length_c   1.000
_cell.angle_alpha   90.00
_cell.angle_beta   90.00
_cell.angle_gamma   90.00
#
_symmetry.space_group_name_H-M   'P 1'
#
loop_
_entity.id
_entity.type
_entity.pdbx_description
1 polymer ?
#
loop_
_entity_poly.entity_id
_entity_poly.type
_entity_poly.pdbx_seq_one_letter_code
_entity_poly.pdbx_strand_id
1 'polypeptide(L)'
;MSQSDNQYTKLRWLLTIVGLFMYVVDIWTDIGLALKYFQDKHFVWTGLTLAFVLAGLLVTQIFSYAWYRDDMNDALINPEGRPTLSGISKGGLAVLHLFGVGIFTRYCQLLKQGFKVVWTTANAHTGDVHHKLFCMATDLSMLKLFEAFLESVPQLLLQLYIVLGHAECSVLQYLSMTFSFFNIAWALVDYRRCLRRSLRHFKEMPSGLPTVIYLLYKLCTITSHILSYALLLILSTYTTIALTVLWLLGTTWTHFLQTNFCLSRGLELLYRAVIGVILTFTFFNVKGQDTKIEMIIYYFFYSLMHIMAPLLLGFFKPELQSATFLLTVSGLIFGGTVLGLVCLVLYYLLLHPRGTQREADEVDGLGNETETTLRISNFLQP
;
A
#
# COMPACT_ATOMS: atom_id res chain seq x y z
N MET A 1 1.37 17.19 28.11
CA MET A 1 0.73 16.40 27.04
C MET A 1 -0.04 17.39 26.18
N SER A 2 0.50 17.81 25.03
CA SER A 2 -0.20 18.78 24.17
C SER A 2 -1.35 18.06 23.46
N GLN A 3 -2.58 18.53 23.63
CA GLN A 3 -3.79 18.03 22.95
C GLN A 3 -3.76 18.19 21.41
N SER A 4 -2.68 18.75 20.83
CA SER A 4 -2.58 19.09 19.41
C SER A 4 -2.39 17.91 18.46
N ASP A 5 -1.78 16.81 18.91
CA ASP A 5 -1.30 15.79 17.96
C ASP A 5 -2.43 14.84 17.50
N ASN A 6 -3.36 14.49 18.40
CA ASN A 6 -4.48 13.57 18.11
C ASN A 6 -5.63 14.19 17.29
N GLN A 7 -5.46 15.39 16.72
CA GLN A 7 -6.54 16.08 15.99
C GLN A 7 -6.45 15.84 14.48
N TYR A 8 -7.60 15.63 13.86
CA TYR A 8 -7.73 15.60 12.41
C TYR A 8 -7.55 17.01 11.85
N THR A 9 -6.44 17.27 11.17
CA THR A 9 -6.03 18.62 10.77
C THR A 9 -6.49 19.01 9.36
N LYS A 10 -6.48 20.32 9.08
CA LYS A 10 -6.67 20.90 7.72
C LYS A 10 -5.71 20.26 6.69
N LEU A 11 -4.45 20.08 7.08
CA LEU A 11 -3.46 19.44 6.22
C LEU A 11 -3.84 18.00 5.86
N ARG A 12 -4.34 17.20 6.83
CA ARG A 12 -4.78 15.83 6.55
C ARG A 12 -5.99 15.79 5.61
N TRP A 13 -6.93 16.71 5.80
CA TRP A 13 -8.07 16.84 4.90
C TRP A 13 -7.63 17.19 3.47
N LEU A 14 -6.70 18.14 3.30
CA LEU A 14 -6.12 18.47 1.99
C LEU A 14 -5.37 17.28 1.36
N LEU A 15 -4.60 16.52 2.15
CA LEU A 15 -3.93 15.31 1.67
C LEU A 15 -4.93 14.25 1.17
N THR A 16 -6.14 14.20 1.72
CA THR A 16 -7.21 13.31 1.25
C THR A 16 -7.70 13.72 -0.14
N ILE A 17 -7.79 15.03 -0.43
CA ILE A 17 -8.13 15.54 -1.77
C ILE A 17 -7.02 15.21 -2.77
N VAL A 18 -5.76 15.41 -2.38
CA VAL A 18 -4.61 15.04 -3.22
C VAL A 18 -4.64 13.53 -3.51
N GLY A 19 -4.96 12.71 -2.51
CA GLY A 19 -5.12 11.27 -2.66
C GLY A 19 -6.20 10.89 -3.68
N LEU A 20 -7.37 11.55 -3.63
CA LEU A 20 -8.45 11.37 -4.59
C LEU A 20 -8.04 11.80 -6.01
N PHE A 21 -7.35 12.94 -6.14
CA PHE A 21 -6.85 13.39 -7.42
C PHE A 21 -5.85 12.40 -8.03
N MET A 22 -4.90 11.89 -7.22
CA MET A 22 -3.96 10.86 -7.66
C MET A 22 -4.67 9.59 -8.12
N TYR A 23 -5.71 9.15 -7.41
CA TYR A 23 -6.53 7.99 -7.80
C TYR A 23 -7.20 8.19 -9.17
N VAL A 24 -7.78 9.37 -9.41
CA VAL A 24 -8.38 9.69 -10.72
C VAL A 24 -7.33 9.72 -11.83
N VAL A 25 -6.16 10.31 -11.56
CA VAL A 25 -5.06 10.35 -12.53
C VAL A 25 -4.58 8.94 -12.88
N ASP A 26 -4.47 8.04 -11.90
CA ASP A 26 -4.06 6.64 -12.11
C ASP A 26 -4.98 5.95 -13.14
N ILE A 27 -6.30 6.00 -12.90
CA ILE A 27 -7.33 5.46 -13.80
C ILE A 27 -7.15 5.99 -15.24
N TRP A 28 -6.95 7.31 -15.40
CA TRP A 28 -6.74 7.90 -16.72
C TRP A 28 -5.44 7.42 -17.38
N THR A 29 -4.36 7.32 -16.61
CA THR A 29 -3.08 6.84 -17.12
C THR A 29 -3.12 5.38 -17.52
N ASP A 30 -3.85 4.53 -16.79
CA ASP A 30 -3.96 3.10 -17.07
C ASP A 30 -4.80 2.83 -18.31
N ILE A 31 -5.93 3.55 -18.45
CA ILE A 31 -6.74 3.52 -19.68
C ILE A 31 -5.90 4.01 -20.87
N GLY A 32 -5.18 5.11 -20.71
CA GLY A 32 -4.31 5.67 -21.76
C GLY A 32 -3.22 4.68 -22.18
N LEU A 33 -2.60 3.99 -21.23
CA LEU A 33 -1.56 3.00 -21.48
C LEU A 33 -2.11 1.76 -22.19
N ALA A 34 -3.24 1.22 -21.73
CA ALA A 34 -3.89 0.08 -22.36
C ALA A 34 -4.29 0.38 -23.81
N LEU A 35 -4.85 1.56 -24.05
CA LEU A 35 -5.21 2.04 -25.40
C LEU A 35 -3.98 2.20 -26.29
N LYS A 36 -2.89 2.76 -25.75
CA LYS A 36 -1.63 2.90 -26.50
C LYS A 36 -1.11 1.52 -26.94
N TYR A 37 -0.98 0.57 -26.03
CA TYR A 37 -0.53 -0.79 -26.38
C TYR A 37 -1.47 -1.49 -27.36
N PHE A 38 -2.77 -1.22 -27.29
CA PHE A 38 -3.75 -1.78 -28.22
C PHE A 38 -3.59 -1.20 -29.63
N GLN A 39 -3.41 0.12 -29.73
CA GLN A 39 -3.16 0.83 -31.00
C GLN A 39 -1.84 0.39 -31.63
N ASP A 40 -0.81 0.18 -30.81
CA ASP A 40 0.50 -0.32 -31.22
C ASP A 40 0.49 -1.85 -31.54
N LYS A 41 -0.69 -2.51 -31.48
CA LYS A 41 -0.90 -3.94 -31.74
C LYS A 41 -0.17 -4.89 -30.79
N HIS A 42 0.25 -4.41 -29.63
CA HIS A 42 0.88 -5.21 -28.57
C HIS A 42 -0.17 -5.83 -27.65
N PHE A 43 -0.98 -6.76 -28.18
CA PHE A 43 -2.14 -7.33 -27.47
C PHE A 43 -1.80 -8.03 -26.15
N VAL A 44 -0.60 -8.63 -26.02
CA VAL A 44 -0.16 -9.25 -24.78
C VAL A 44 0.05 -8.20 -23.69
N TRP A 45 0.68 -7.07 -24.02
CA TRP A 45 0.90 -5.99 -23.06
C TRP A 45 -0.41 -5.31 -22.68
N THR A 46 -1.32 -5.09 -23.65
CA THR A 46 -2.69 -4.63 -23.35
C THR A 46 -3.40 -5.59 -22.40
N GLY A 47 -3.37 -6.89 -22.66
CA GLY A 47 -4.02 -7.90 -21.83
C GLY A 47 -3.48 -7.93 -20.41
N LEU A 48 -2.15 -7.85 -20.24
CA LEU A 48 -1.51 -7.80 -18.93
C LEU A 48 -1.86 -6.51 -18.16
N THR A 49 -1.78 -5.34 -18.82
CA THR A 49 -2.18 -4.06 -18.20
C THR A 49 -3.63 -4.12 -17.71
N LEU A 50 -4.57 -4.55 -18.56
CA LEU A 50 -5.97 -4.68 -18.18
C LEU A 50 -6.18 -5.70 -17.05
N ALA A 51 -5.42 -6.81 -17.03
CA ALA A 51 -5.51 -7.80 -15.97
C ALA A 51 -5.07 -7.21 -14.62
N PHE A 52 -4.00 -6.41 -14.58
CA PHE A 52 -3.54 -5.74 -13.36
C PHE A 52 -4.56 -4.71 -12.87
N VAL A 53 -5.10 -3.88 -13.77
CA VAL A 53 -6.16 -2.90 -13.45
C VAL A 53 -7.40 -3.58 -12.88
N LEU A 54 -7.87 -4.65 -13.54
CA LEU A 54 -9.03 -5.40 -13.07
C LEU A 54 -8.75 -6.09 -11.73
N ALA A 55 -7.54 -6.62 -11.50
CA ALA A 55 -7.18 -7.25 -10.23
C ALA A 55 -7.20 -6.24 -9.06
N GLY A 56 -6.56 -5.08 -9.23
CA GLY A 56 -6.57 -3.99 -8.25
C GLY A 56 -7.99 -3.50 -7.96
N LEU A 57 -8.75 -3.20 -9.01
CA LEU A 57 -10.14 -2.77 -8.89
C LEU A 57 -11.03 -3.80 -8.20
N LEU A 58 -11.00 -5.07 -8.62
CA LEU A 58 -11.86 -6.10 -8.03
C LEU A 58 -11.57 -6.29 -6.53
N VAL A 59 -10.29 -6.42 -6.16
CA VAL A 59 -9.91 -6.64 -4.76
C VAL A 59 -10.28 -5.45 -3.89
N THR A 60 -9.98 -4.22 -4.34
CA THR A 60 -10.29 -3.02 -3.57
C THR A 60 -11.80 -2.82 -3.41
N GLN A 61 -12.61 -3.10 -4.42
CA GLN A 61 -14.08 -3.01 -4.32
C GLN A 61 -14.65 -4.09 -3.40
N ILE A 62 -14.12 -5.33 -3.43
CA ILE A 62 -14.52 -6.42 -2.52
C ILE A 62 -14.28 -6.02 -1.06
N PHE A 63 -13.06 -5.57 -0.72
CA PHE A 63 -12.74 -5.12 0.63
C PHE A 63 -13.55 -3.89 1.04
N SER A 64 -13.66 -2.91 0.15
CA SER A 64 -14.40 -1.68 0.40
C SER A 64 -15.89 -1.95 0.68
N TYR A 65 -16.51 -2.86 -0.07
CA TYR A 65 -17.89 -3.29 0.16
C TYR A 65 -18.04 -4.08 1.46
N ALA A 66 -17.17 -5.05 1.71
CA ALA A 66 -17.20 -5.86 2.93
C ALA A 66 -17.09 -4.97 4.17
N TRP A 67 -16.12 -4.06 4.18
CA TRP A 67 -15.93 -3.13 5.28
C TRP A 67 -17.10 -2.17 5.46
N TYR A 68 -17.73 -1.74 4.37
CA TYR A 68 -18.94 -0.91 4.47
C TYR A 68 -20.10 -1.67 5.09
N ARG A 69 -20.23 -2.95 4.74
CA ARG A 69 -21.26 -3.81 5.28
C ARG A 69 -21.06 -4.01 6.78
N ASP A 70 -19.82 -4.20 7.23
CA ASP A 70 -19.48 -4.28 8.66
C ASP A 70 -19.85 -2.96 9.35
N ASP A 71 -19.38 -1.81 8.83
CA ASP A 71 -19.68 -0.48 9.40
C ASP A 71 -21.19 -0.17 9.47
N MET A 72 -22.01 -0.78 8.60
CA MET A 72 -23.48 -0.65 8.62
C MET A 72 -24.15 -1.52 9.69
N ASN A 73 -23.57 -2.66 10.04
CA ASN A 73 -24.12 -3.58 11.04
C ASN A 73 -23.56 -3.27 12.45
N ASP A 74 -22.49 -2.48 12.54
CA ASP A 74 -21.95 -1.99 13.80
C ASP A 74 -22.91 -0.98 14.47
N ALA A 75 -23.49 -1.39 15.60
CA ALA A 75 -24.42 -0.59 16.40
C ALA A 75 -23.78 0.66 17.02
N LEU A 76 -22.45 0.74 17.14
CA LEU A 76 -21.76 1.92 17.64
C LEU A 76 -21.50 2.95 16.53
N ILE A 77 -21.36 2.52 15.28
CA ILE A 77 -21.20 3.40 14.12
C ILE A 77 -22.57 3.84 13.57
N ASN A 78 -23.55 2.94 13.63
CA ASN A 78 -24.92 3.12 13.19
C ASN A 78 -25.92 2.81 14.34
N PRO A 79 -25.97 3.64 15.39
CA PRO A 79 -26.83 3.41 16.56
C PRO A 79 -28.32 3.42 16.23
N GLU A 80 -28.71 4.05 15.12
CA GLU A 80 -30.09 4.11 14.65
C GLU A 80 -30.47 2.91 13.77
N GLY A 81 -29.54 1.98 13.50
CA GLY A 81 -29.80 0.75 12.73
C GLY A 81 -30.32 1.01 11.32
N ARG A 82 -30.09 2.20 10.76
CA ARG A 82 -30.67 2.58 9.47
C ARG A 82 -30.08 1.67 8.38
N PRO A 83 -30.90 1.19 7.42
CA PRO A 83 -30.42 0.38 6.29
C PRO A 83 -29.59 1.19 5.28
N THR A 84 -29.25 2.44 5.61
CA THR A 84 -28.58 3.40 4.75
C THR A 84 -27.43 4.11 5.47
N LEU A 85 -26.20 3.92 5.01
CA LEU A 85 -25.08 4.80 5.35
C LEU A 85 -24.99 5.88 4.26
N SER A 86 -24.96 7.17 4.63
CA SER A 86 -25.00 8.29 3.67
C SER A 86 -26.26 8.38 2.77
N GLY A 87 -27.36 7.72 3.14
CA GLY A 87 -28.62 7.72 2.39
C GLY A 87 -28.71 6.69 1.25
N ILE A 88 -27.74 5.79 1.11
CA ILE A 88 -27.70 4.75 0.07
C ILE A 88 -28.07 3.40 0.67
N SER A 89 -28.99 2.66 0.04
CA SER A 89 -29.41 1.33 0.51
C SER A 89 -28.30 0.28 0.32
N LYS A 90 -28.37 -0.84 1.05
CA LYS A 90 -27.44 -1.98 0.89
C LYS A 90 -27.32 -2.45 -0.58
N GLY A 91 -28.44 -2.49 -1.30
CA GLY A 91 -28.47 -2.85 -2.72
C GLY A 91 -27.85 -1.79 -3.63
N GLY A 92 -28.14 -0.50 -3.38
CA GLY A 92 -27.52 0.60 -4.13
C GLY A 92 -26.01 0.65 -3.94
N LEU A 93 -25.52 0.38 -2.74
CA LEU A 93 -24.09 0.30 -2.46
C LEU A 93 -23.42 -0.86 -3.19
N ALA A 94 -24.04 -2.04 -3.20
CA ALA A 94 -23.54 -3.18 -3.96
C ALA A 94 -23.43 -2.87 -5.47
N VAL A 95 -24.43 -2.18 -6.03
CA VAL A 95 -24.40 -1.70 -7.43
C VAL A 95 -23.25 -0.72 -7.65
N LEU A 96 -23.03 0.24 -6.74
CA LEU A 96 -21.93 1.19 -6.85
C LEU A 96 -20.55 0.51 -6.81
N HIS A 97 -20.36 -0.50 -5.96
CA HIS A 97 -19.12 -1.29 -5.95
C HIS A 97 -18.95 -2.13 -7.21
N LEU A 98 -20.04 -2.69 -7.75
CA LEU A 98 -20.01 -3.46 -9.00
C LEU A 98 -19.56 -2.59 -10.19
N PHE A 99 -19.95 -1.32 -10.23
CA PHE A 99 -19.51 -0.36 -11.25
C PHE A 99 -18.17 0.34 -10.92
N GLY A 100 -17.47 -0.06 -9.85
CA GLY A 100 -16.19 0.56 -9.46
C GLY A 100 -16.32 1.94 -8.80
N VAL A 101 -17.53 2.45 -8.58
CA VAL A 101 -17.78 3.78 -8.00
C VAL A 101 -17.72 3.78 -6.46
N GLY A 102 -17.69 2.60 -5.84
CA GLY A 102 -17.72 2.45 -4.39
C GLY A 102 -16.61 3.19 -3.64
N ILE A 103 -15.38 3.23 -4.14
CA ILE A 103 -14.26 3.96 -3.51
C ILE A 103 -14.53 5.47 -3.47
N PHE A 104 -15.14 6.06 -4.50
CA PHE A 104 -15.51 7.48 -4.51
C PHE A 104 -16.51 7.82 -3.41
N THR A 105 -17.37 6.86 -3.02
CA THR A 105 -18.29 7.07 -1.89
C THR A 105 -17.52 7.15 -0.55
N ARG A 106 -16.46 6.35 -0.35
CA ARG A 106 -15.58 6.43 0.83
C ARG A 106 -14.88 7.78 0.91
N TYR A 107 -14.30 8.23 -0.21
CA TYR A 107 -13.67 9.56 -0.30
C TYR A 107 -14.67 10.68 0.02
N CYS A 108 -15.86 10.66 -0.60
CA CYS A 108 -16.90 11.66 -0.36
C CYS A 108 -17.32 11.70 1.12
N GLN A 109 -17.48 10.55 1.77
CA GLN A 109 -17.86 10.47 3.17
C GLN A 109 -16.76 11.00 4.10
N LEU A 110 -15.50 10.59 3.89
CA LEU A 110 -14.37 11.08 4.67
C LEU A 110 -14.18 12.59 4.49
N LEU A 111 -14.30 13.11 3.27
CA LEU A 111 -14.19 14.54 2.99
C LEU A 111 -15.32 15.35 3.63
N LYS A 112 -16.58 14.89 3.54
CA LYS A 112 -17.73 15.55 4.15
C LYS A 112 -17.62 15.58 5.68
N GLN A 113 -17.33 14.44 6.31
CA GLN A 113 -17.19 14.36 7.77
C GLN A 113 -15.97 15.13 8.26
N GLY A 114 -14.84 15.02 7.55
CA GLY A 114 -13.63 15.78 7.85
C GLY A 114 -13.84 17.30 7.72
N PHE A 115 -14.55 17.77 6.70
CA PHE A 115 -14.88 19.19 6.55
C PHE A 115 -15.74 19.69 7.71
N LYS A 116 -16.73 18.89 8.15
CA LYS A 116 -17.59 19.24 9.29
C LYS A 116 -16.78 19.47 10.58
N VAL A 117 -15.84 18.57 10.84
CA VAL A 117 -14.99 18.60 12.04
C VAL A 117 -13.97 19.74 11.97
N VAL A 118 -13.34 19.95 10.81
CA VAL A 118 -12.25 20.91 10.67
C VAL A 118 -12.73 22.35 10.54
N TRP A 119 -13.91 22.58 9.95
CA TRP A 119 -14.34 23.93 9.54
C TRP A 119 -15.64 24.44 10.18
N THR A 120 -16.52 23.56 10.69
CA THR A 120 -17.84 23.98 11.18
C THR A 120 -18.06 23.78 12.68
N THR A 121 -17.26 22.95 13.36
CA THR A 121 -17.53 22.61 14.75
C THR A 121 -16.45 23.17 15.68
N ALA A 122 -16.72 24.32 16.31
CA ALA A 122 -15.83 24.91 17.32
C ALA A 122 -15.71 24.06 18.61
N ASN A 123 -16.62 23.09 18.83
CA ASN A 123 -16.71 22.25 20.03
C ASN A 123 -16.56 20.74 19.76
N ALA A 124 -15.97 20.30 18.64
CA ALA A 124 -15.73 18.87 18.35
C ALA A 124 -14.54 18.28 19.15
N HIS A 125 -14.43 18.62 20.44
CA HIS A 125 -13.30 18.23 21.30
C HIS A 125 -13.36 16.79 21.82
N THR A 126 -14.36 16.00 21.42
CA THR A 126 -14.42 14.57 21.75
C THR A 126 -13.43 13.80 20.89
N GLY A 127 -12.38 13.27 21.52
CA GLY A 127 -11.33 12.47 20.86
C GLY A 127 -11.87 11.33 19.98
N ASP A 128 -13.06 10.82 20.29
CA ASP A 128 -13.73 9.76 19.53
C ASP A 128 -14.08 10.17 18.08
N VAL A 129 -14.43 11.43 17.83
CA VAL A 129 -14.77 11.91 16.48
C VAL A 129 -13.52 11.99 15.60
N HIS A 130 -12.40 12.49 16.15
CA HIS A 130 -11.12 12.50 15.44
C HIS A 130 -10.59 11.10 15.21
N HIS A 131 -10.72 10.21 16.19
CA HIS A 131 -10.37 8.80 16.06
C HIS A 131 -11.17 8.12 14.94
N LYS A 132 -12.49 8.34 14.86
CA LYS A 132 -13.33 7.82 13.77
C LYS A 132 -12.84 8.28 12.39
N LEU A 133 -12.47 9.56 12.25
CA LEU A 133 -11.89 10.07 11.00
C LEU A 133 -10.55 9.40 10.65
N PHE A 134 -9.70 9.13 11.64
CA PHE A 134 -8.46 8.39 11.41
C PHE A 134 -8.70 6.92 11.06
N CYS A 135 -9.73 6.28 11.61
CA CYS A 135 -10.13 4.93 11.22
C CYS A 135 -10.58 4.89 9.76
N MET A 136 -11.47 5.81 9.35
CA MET A 136 -11.90 5.95 7.95
C MET A 136 -10.73 6.24 7.00
N ALA A 137 -9.79 7.10 7.42
CA ALA A 137 -8.59 7.38 6.64
C ALA A 137 -7.65 6.17 6.56
N THR A 138 -7.57 5.35 7.61
CA THR A 138 -6.79 4.11 7.64
C THR A 138 -7.33 3.11 6.63
N ASP A 139 -8.64 2.85 6.66
CA ASP A 139 -9.31 2.00 5.67
C ASP A 139 -9.01 2.47 4.25
N LEU A 140 -9.20 3.76 3.98
CA LEU A 140 -8.97 4.31 2.63
C LEU A 140 -7.51 4.17 2.19
N SER A 141 -6.56 4.44 3.09
CA SER A 141 -5.13 4.28 2.82
C SER A 141 -4.73 2.81 2.60
N MET A 142 -5.42 1.87 3.26
CA MET A 142 -5.21 0.44 3.06
C MET A 142 -5.76 -0.04 1.71
N LEU A 143 -6.92 0.45 1.28
CA LEU A 143 -7.44 0.16 -0.07
C LEU A 143 -6.48 0.69 -1.14
N LYS A 144 -6.00 1.92 -0.98
CA LYS A 144 -4.99 2.49 -1.90
C LYS A 144 -3.68 1.70 -1.88
N LEU A 145 -3.29 1.13 -0.73
CA LEU A 145 -2.14 0.25 -0.64
C LEU A 145 -2.37 -1.05 -1.43
N PHE A 146 -3.55 -1.66 -1.33
CA PHE A 146 -3.88 -2.87 -2.09
C PHE A 146 -3.87 -2.62 -3.59
N GLU A 147 -4.49 -1.54 -4.04
CA GLU A 147 -4.45 -1.07 -5.41
C GLU A 147 -3.00 -0.92 -5.90
N ALA A 148 -2.18 -0.15 -5.17
CA ALA A 148 -0.81 0.12 -5.55
C ALA A 148 0.02 -1.14 -5.78
N PHE A 149 -0.18 -2.21 -5.00
CA PHE A 149 0.61 -3.44 -5.11
C PHE A 149 0.00 -4.51 -6.03
N LEU A 150 -1.31 -4.49 -6.27
CA LEU A 150 -1.99 -5.44 -7.17
C LEU A 150 -2.06 -4.92 -8.61
N GLU A 151 -2.06 -3.60 -8.78
CA GLU A 151 -2.19 -2.91 -10.06
C GLU A 151 -0.93 -2.14 -10.42
N SER A 152 -0.61 -1.07 -9.68
CA SER A 152 0.44 -0.12 -10.08
C SER A 152 1.85 -0.75 -10.09
N VAL A 153 2.20 -1.62 -9.12
CA VAL A 153 3.52 -2.27 -9.04
C VAL A 153 3.74 -3.28 -10.18
N PRO A 154 2.85 -4.27 -10.44
CA PRO A 154 2.99 -5.16 -11.59
C PRO A 154 2.99 -4.43 -12.94
N GLN A 155 2.18 -3.37 -13.06
CA GLN A 155 2.16 -2.53 -14.25
C GLN A 155 3.47 -1.76 -14.43
N LEU A 156 4.03 -1.18 -13.36
CA LEU A 156 5.34 -0.52 -13.40
C LEU A 156 6.46 -1.51 -13.75
N LEU A 157 6.38 -2.74 -13.24
CA LEU A 157 7.33 -3.81 -13.59
C LEU A 157 7.22 -4.17 -15.08
N LEU A 158 6.01 -4.29 -15.63
CA LEU A 158 5.78 -4.52 -17.06
C LEU A 158 6.32 -3.36 -17.91
N GLN A 159 6.03 -2.12 -17.51
CA GLN A 159 6.54 -0.93 -18.18
C GLN A 159 8.07 -0.90 -18.20
N LEU A 160 8.73 -1.19 -17.08
CA LEU A 160 10.19 -1.28 -17.01
C LEU A 160 10.73 -2.41 -17.87
N TYR A 161 10.09 -3.59 -17.88
CA TYR A 161 10.47 -4.68 -18.77
C TYR A 161 10.44 -4.26 -20.25
N ILE A 162 9.39 -3.53 -20.67
CA ILE A 162 9.26 -3.03 -22.05
C ILE A 162 10.36 -2.01 -22.36
N VAL A 163 10.54 -1.01 -21.49
CA VAL A 163 11.49 0.11 -21.69
C VAL A 163 12.95 -0.32 -21.62
N LEU A 164 13.29 -1.22 -20.69
CA LEU A 164 14.66 -1.74 -20.61
C LEU A 164 14.94 -2.75 -21.73
N GLY A 165 13.91 -3.37 -22.30
CA GLY A 165 14.03 -4.28 -23.46
C GLY A 165 14.01 -3.58 -24.83
N HIS A 166 13.43 -2.37 -24.94
CA HIS A 166 13.29 -1.62 -26.18
C HIS A 166 13.89 -0.22 -26.02
N ALA A 167 14.93 0.12 -26.79
CA ALA A 167 15.75 1.32 -26.60
C ALA A 167 15.08 2.67 -26.94
N GLU A 168 13.81 2.69 -27.32
CA GLU A 168 13.10 3.92 -27.68
C GLU A 168 12.14 4.34 -26.56
N CYS A 169 12.47 5.45 -25.88
CA CYS A 169 11.62 6.01 -24.83
C CYS A 169 11.53 7.52 -24.90
N SER A 170 10.33 8.02 -24.63
CA SER A 170 10.11 9.46 -24.45
C SER A 170 10.41 9.89 -23.02
N VAL A 171 10.85 11.14 -22.84
CA VAL A 171 11.08 11.73 -21.50
C VAL A 171 9.84 11.62 -20.61
N LEU A 172 8.65 11.69 -21.21
CA LEU A 172 7.37 11.57 -20.52
C LEU A 172 7.16 10.19 -19.87
N GLN A 173 7.63 9.11 -20.50
CA GLN A 173 7.53 7.76 -19.92
C GLN A 173 8.41 7.61 -18.68
N TYR A 174 9.64 8.14 -18.71
CA TYR A 174 10.52 8.14 -17.53
C TYR A 174 9.94 8.96 -16.38
N LEU A 175 9.34 10.12 -16.67
CA LEU A 175 8.66 10.93 -15.66
C LEU A 175 7.45 10.20 -15.07
N SER A 176 6.65 9.52 -15.89
CA SER A 176 5.50 8.72 -15.45
C SER A 176 5.92 7.54 -14.54
N MET A 177 6.98 6.81 -14.89
CA MET A 177 7.50 5.73 -14.04
C MET A 177 8.05 6.27 -12.71
N THR A 178 8.76 7.40 -12.76
CA THR A 178 9.29 8.06 -11.55
C THR A 178 8.15 8.48 -10.61
N PHE A 179 7.08 9.05 -11.17
CA PHE A 179 5.89 9.39 -10.41
C PHE A 179 5.20 8.15 -9.82
N SER A 180 5.15 7.04 -10.57
CA SER A 180 4.58 5.77 -10.12
C SER A 180 5.33 5.21 -8.91
N PHE A 181 6.68 5.18 -8.95
CA PHE A 181 7.51 4.81 -7.81
C PHE A 181 7.21 5.66 -6.57
N PHE A 182 7.08 6.97 -6.76
CA PHE A 182 6.74 7.90 -5.67
C PHE A 182 5.34 7.63 -5.11
N ASN A 183 4.33 7.41 -5.97
CA ASN A 183 2.95 7.12 -5.56
C ASN A 183 2.87 5.82 -4.74
N ILE A 184 3.56 4.75 -5.17
CA ILE A 184 3.64 3.48 -4.45
C ILE A 184 4.28 3.67 -3.07
N ALA A 185 5.43 4.34 -3.00
CA ALA A 185 6.11 4.60 -1.74
C ALA A 185 5.25 5.48 -0.80
N TRP A 186 4.58 6.50 -1.36
CA TRP A 186 3.68 7.37 -0.62
C TRP A 186 2.45 6.63 -0.09
N ALA A 187 1.84 5.71 -0.85
CA ALA A 187 0.72 4.90 -0.39
C ALA A 187 1.08 4.10 0.88
N LEU A 188 2.29 3.52 0.90
CA LEU A 188 2.81 2.78 2.05
C LEU A 188 3.08 3.68 3.27
N VAL A 189 3.62 4.88 3.04
CA VAL A 189 3.84 5.87 4.10
C VAL A 189 2.50 6.40 4.64
N ASP A 190 1.55 6.71 3.77
CA ASP A 190 0.23 7.21 4.14
C ASP A 190 -0.50 6.18 5.00
N TYR A 191 -0.52 4.91 4.56
CA TYR A 191 -1.06 3.81 5.33
C TYR A 191 -0.39 3.68 6.71
N ARG A 192 0.94 3.67 6.77
CA ARG A 192 1.67 3.55 8.05
C ARG A 192 1.34 4.71 9.00
N ARG A 193 1.17 5.92 8.48
CA ARG A 193 0.80 7.10 9.29
C ARG A 193 -0.65 7.03 9.75
N CYS A 194 -1.58 6.60 8.90
CA CYS A 194 -2.98 6.45 9.28
C CYS A 194 -3.15 5.38 10.34
N LEU A 195 -2.56 4.20 10.13
CA LEU A 195 -2.59 3.10 11.08
C LEU A 195 -2.06 3.53 12.46
N ARG A 196 -0.91 4.19 12.52
CA ARG A 196 -0.37 4.66 13.81
C ARG A 196 -1.27 5.68 14.51
N ARG A 197 -2.03 6.49 13.76
CA ARG A 197 -2.94 7.50 14.33
C ARG A 197 -4.30 6.95 14.70
N SER A 198 -4.74 5.87 14.06
CA SER A 198 -5.96 5.18 14.48
C SER A 198 -5.73 4.38 15.76
N LEU A 199 -4.51 3.93 16.05
CA LEU A 199 -4.21 3.20 17.28
C LEU A 199 -4.00 4.14 18.49
N ARG A 200 -4.91 4.09 19.47
CA ARG A 200 -4.94 4.98 20.65
C ARG A 200 -3.69 4.91 21.55
N HIS A 201 -2.98 3.78 21.54
CA HIS A 201 -1.86 3.51 22.46
C HIS A 201 -0.46 3.72 21.86
N PHE A 202 -0.35 3.98 20.55
CA PHE A 202 0.96 4.16 19.92
C PHE A 202 1.30 5.64 19.77
N LYS A 203 2.56 5.97 20.11
CA LYS A 203 3.09 7.32 19.94
C LYS A 203 3.13 7.66 18.45
N GLU A 204 2.57 8.82 18.11
CA GLU A 204 2.49 9.29 16.73
C GLU A 204 3.86 9.32 16.03
N MET A 205 3.81 9.14 14.72
CA MET A 205 4.96 9.47 13.87
C MET A 205 4.93 10.98 13.58
N PRO A 206 5.91 11.77 14.07
CA PRO A 206 5.92 13.20 13.87
C PRO A 206 5.93 13.54 12.38
N SER A 207 5.13 14.53 11.97
CA SER A 207 5.25 15.11 10.63
C SER A 207 6.62 15.77 10.47
N GLY A 208 7.26 15.59 9.30
CA GLY A 208 8.57 16.18 9.01
C GLY A 208 9.62 15.11 8.73
N LEU A 209 10.82 15.27 9.31
CA LEU A 209 12.00 14.46 9.03
C LEU A 209 11.77 12.93 9.14
N PRO A 210 11.07 12.37 10.15
CA PRO A 210 10.79 10.93 10.21
C PRO A 210 10.01 10.42 9.00
N THR A 211 9.05 11.22 8.52
CA THR A 211 8.23 10.87 7.35
C THR A 211 9.06 10.86 6.08
N VAL A 212 9.95 11.85 5.91
CA VAL A 212 10.83 11.93 4.75
C VAL A 212 11.82 10.77 4.73
N ILE A 213 12.44 10.43 5.87
CA ILE A 213 13.41 9.33 5.93
C ILE A 213 12.74 7.97 5.71
N TYR A 214 11.54 7.76 6.27
CA TYR A 214 10.78 6.54 6.02
C TYR A 214 10.32 6.43 4.55
N LEU A 215 9.92 7.54 3.94
CA LEU A 215 9.59 7.61 2.52
C LEU A 215 10.81 7.26 1.66
N LEU A 216 11.98 7.83 1.96
CA LEU A 216 13.22 7.56 1.22
C LEU A 216 13.63 6.09 1.36
N TYR A 217 13.54 5.52 2.57
CA TYR A 217 13.74 4.09 2.81
C TYR A 217 12.83 3.23 1.91
N LYS A 218 11.53 3.50 1.88
CA LYS A 218 10.58 2.71 1.10
C LYS A 218 10.74 2.92 -0.40
N LEU A 219 10.95 4.16 -0.85
CA LEU A 219 11.20 4.49 -2.24
C LEU A 219 12.45 3.75 -2.75
N CYS A 220 13.59 3.90 -2.08
CA CYS A 220 14.84 3.29 -2.52
C CYS A 220 14.78 1.75 -2.52
N THR A 221 14.20 1.15 -1.48
CA THR A 221 14.08 -0.33 -1.44
C THR A 221 13.15 -0.87 -2.52
N ILE A 222 11.97 -0.27 -2.72
CA ILE A 222 11.02 -0.69 -3.76
C ILE A 222 11.62 -0.50 -5.16
N THR A 223 12.29 0.64 -5.41
CA THR A 223 12.97 0.87 -6.69
C THR A 223 14.00 -0.21 -6.99
N SER A 224 14.86 -0.55 -6.03
CA SER A 224 15.86 -1.62 -6.21
C SER A 224 15.22 -2.99 -6.46
N HIS A 225 14.11 -3.32 -5.78
CA HIS A 225 13.40 -4.60 -5.98
C HIS A 225 12.80 -4.68 -7.39
N ILE A 226 12.00 -3.70 -7.79
CA ILE A 226 11.30 -3.71 -9.08
C ILE A 226 12.31 -3.69 -10.23
N LEU A 227 13.39 -2.92 -10.12
CA LEU A 227 14.43 -2.85 -11.13
C LEU A 227 15.20 -4.18 -11.24
N SER A 228 15.49 -4.84 -10.12
CA SER A 228 16.10 -6.18 -10.11
C SER A 228 15.19 -7.23 -10.74
N TYR A 229 13.88 -7.20 -10.46
CA TYR A 229 12.91 -8.08 -11.11
C TYR A 229 12.79 -7.81 -12.61
N ALA A 230 12.84 -6.56 -13.04
CA ALA A 230 12.84 -6.21 -14.46
C ALA A 230 14.07 -6.80 -15.17
N LEU A 231 15.26 -6.71 -14.56
CA LEU A 231 16.47 -7.34 -15.10
C LEU A 231 16.36 -8.86 -15.20
N LEU A 232 15.80 -9.52 -14.17
CA LEU A 232 15.60 -10.97 -14.17
C LEU A 232 14.55 -11.41 -15.20
N LEU A 233 13.52 -10.61 -15.47
CA LEU A 233 12.54 -10.87 -16.53
C LEU A 233 13.14 -10.75 -17.93
N ILE A 234 14.04 -9.77 -18.14
CA ILE A 234 14.81 -9.63 -19.39
C ILE A 234 15.76 -10.82 -19.57
N LEU A 235 16.38 -11.28 -18.48
CA LEU A 235 17.23 -12.47 -18.51
C LEU A 235 16.42 -13.71 -18.94
N SER A 236 15.28 -13.95 -18.28
CA SER A 236 14.42 -15.11 -18.55
C SER A 236 12.96 -14.85 -18.17
N THR A 237 12.04 -15.13 -19.07
CA THR A 237 10.58 -15.02 -18.81
C THR A 237 10.12 -16.01 -17.73
N TYR A 238 10.86 -17.11 -17.49
CA TYR A 238 10.59 -18.05 -16.40
C TYR A 238 10.73 -17.43 -15.00
N THR A 239 11.34 -16.25 -14.88
CA THR A 239 11.33 -15.44 -13.64
C THR A 239 9.89 -15.17 -13.15
N THR A 240 8.90 -15.13 -14.04
CA THR A 240 7.48 -15.02 -13.64
C THR A 240 7.04 -16.18 -12.73
N ILE A 241 7.49 -17.40 -13.01
CA ILE A 241 7.22 -18.58 -12.17
C ILE A 241 7.88 -18.41 -10.80
N ALA A 242 9.12 -17.92 -10.76
CA ALA A 242 9.81 -17.66 -9.49
C ALA A 242 9.08 -16.60 -8.65
N LEU A 243 8.58 -15.52 -9.27
CA LEU A 243 7.75 -14.51 -8.60
C LEU A 243 6.44 -15.10 -8.08
N THR A 244 5.80 -15.99 -8.84
CA THR A 244 4.60 -16.72 -8.37
C THR A 244 4.92 -17.61 -7.17
N VAL A 245 6.07 -18.31 -7.18
CA VAL A 245 6.51 -19.13 -6.03
C VAL A 245 6.77 -18.25 -4.80
N LEU A 246 7.46 -17.10 -4.96
CA LEU A 246 7.68 -16.15 -3.86
C LEU A 246 6.36 -15.62 -3.29
N TRP A 247 5.38 -15.34 -4.15
CA TRP A 247 4.04 -14.94 -3.73
C TRP A 247 3.33 -16.04 -2.93
N LEU A 248 3.40 -17.29 -3.38
CA LEU A 248 2.83 -18.43 -2.66
C LEU A 248 3.52 -18.65 -1.31
N LEU A 249 4.84 -18.48 -1.24
CA LEU A 249 5.59 -18.54 0.02
C LEU A 249 5.16 -17.42 0.97
N GLY A 250 5.04 -16.18 0.47
CA GLY A 250 4.54 -15.05 1.26
C GLY A 250 3.12 -15.27 1.78
N THR A 251 2.24 -15.83 0.94
CA THR A 251 0.85 -16.16 1.31
C THR A 251 0.78 -17.31 2.32
N THR A 252 1.66 -18.30 2.17
CA THR A 252 1.75 -19.42 3.11
C THR A 252 2.29 -18.96 4.46
N TRP A 253 3.29 -18.08 4.45
CA TRP A 253 3.81 -17.43 5.65
C TRP A 253 2.70 -16.64 6.36
N THR A 254 1.94 -15.79 5.66
CA THR A 254 0.83 -15.04 6.27
C THR A 254 -0.28 -15.95 6.81
N HIS A 255 -0.50 -17.10 6.16
CA HIS A 255 -1.40 -18.12 6.67
C HIS A 255 -0.91 -18.72 7.99
N PHE A 256 0.38 -19.05 8.10
CA PHE A 256 0.98 -19.55 9.34
C PHE A 256 1.03 -18.51 10.46
N LEU A 257 1.09 -17.22 10.13
CA LEU A 257 0.94 -16.15 11.12
C LEU A 257 -0.46 -16.06 11.74
N GLN A 258 -1.45 -16.79 11.19
CA GLN A 258 -2.83 -16.84 11.68
C GLN A 258 -3.46 -15.44 11.84
N THR A 259 -3.43 -14.63 10.78
CA THR A 259 -4.07 -13.31 10.78
C THR A 259 -5.59 -13.41 10.98
N ASN A 260 -6.19 -12.49 11.74
CA ASN A 260 -7.64 -12.45 12.04
C ASN A 260 -8.24 -11.10 11.63
N PHE A 261 -7.97 -10.66 10.40
CA PHE A 261 -8.34 -9.32 9.95
C PHE A 261 -9.83 -9.21 9.54
N CYS A 262 -10.35 -10.23 8.87
CA CYS A 262 -11.70 -10.27 8.33
C CYS A 262 -12.61 -11.26 9.08
N LEU A 263 -13.87 -10.89 9.25
CA LEU A 263 -14.90 -11.76 9.85
C LEU A 263 -15.19 -13.00 8.99
N SER A 264 -15.12 -12.86 7.67
CA SER A 264 -15.35 -13.96 6.72
C SER A 264 -14.06 -14.70 6.40
N ARG A 265 -14.07 -16.03 6.50
CA ARG A 265 -12.93 -16.91 6.13
C ARG A 265 -12.46 -16.71 4.69
N GLY A 266 -13.38 -16.47 3.75
CA GLY A 266 -13.03 -16.25 2.35
C GLY A 266 -12.32 -14.90 2.13
N LEU A 267 -12.76 -13.87 2.84
CA LEU A 267 -12.14 -12.54 2.77
C LEU A 267 -10.78 -12.52 3.48
N GLU A 268 -10.62 -13.29 4.55
CA GLU A 268 -9.34 -13.49 5.23
C GLU A 268 -8.32 -14.21 4.33
N LEU A 269 -8.74 -15.23 3.58
CA LEU A 269 -7.88 -15.87 2.59
C LEU A 269 -7.44 -14.90 1.49
N LEU A 270 -8.37 -14.09 0.97
CA LEU A 270 -8.05 -13.05 0.00
C LEU A 270 -7.07 -12.04 0.59
N TYR A 271 -7.29 -11.60 1.83
CA TYR A 271 -6.40 -10.67 2.54
C TYR A 271 -4.98 -11.24 2.63
N ARG A 272 -4.83 -12.49 3.08
CA ARG A 272 -3.54 -13.18 3.17
C ARG A 272 -2.83 -13.28 1.81
N ALA A 273 -3.57 -13.54 0.74
CA ALA A 273 -3.04 -13.57 -0.62
C ALA A 273 -2.54 -12.19 -1.08
N VAL A 274 -3.28 -11.12 -0.79
CA VAL A 274 -2.89 -9.73 -1.10
C VAL A 274 -1.66 -9.32 -0.31
N ILE A 275 -1.61 -9.62 0.99
CA ILE A 275 -0.41 -9.39 1.81
C ILE A 275 0.78 -10.20 1.27
N GLY A 276 0.54 -11.43 0.82
CA GLY A 276 1.55 -12.23 0.11
C GLY A 276 2.13 -11.47 -1.09
N VAL A 277 1.30 -10.80 -1.91
CA VAL A 277 1.78 -9.96 -3.03
C VAL A 277 2.58 -8.78 -2.51
N ILE A 278 2.11 -8.08 -1.47
CA ILE A 278 2.87 -6.95 -0.90
C ILE A 278 4.26 -7.41 -0.44
N LEU A 279 4.35 -8.58 0.21
CA LEU A 279 5.60 -9.17 0.70
C LEU A 279 6.57 -9.61 -0.40
N THR A 280 6.15 -9.77 -1.66
CA THR A 280 7.10 -10.02 -2.75
C THR A 280 7.83 -8.76 -3.19
N PHE A 281 7.27 -7.58 -2.90
CA PHE A 281 7.81 -6.30 -3.37
C PHE A 281 8.33 -5.41 -2.23
N THR A 282 7.80 -5.54 -1.01
CA THR A 282 8.29 -4.79 0.15
C THR A 282 8.01 -5.53 1.45
N PHE A 283 8.91 -5.37 2.42
CA PHE A 283 8.64 -5.83 3.78
C PHE A 283 7.45 -5.08 4.38
N PHE A 284 6.42 -5.83 4.76
CA PHE A 284 5.21 -5.33 5.38
C PHE A 284 4.95 -6.10 6.68
N ASN A 285 4.93 -5.39 7.81
CA ASN A 285 4.66 -6.01 9.10
C ASN A 285 3.15 -6.23 9.25
N VAL A 286 2.73 -7.48 9.13
CA VAL A 286 1.33 -7.92 9.11
C VAL A 286 0.72 -8.01 10.50
N LYS A 287 1.52 -8.38 11.51
CA LYS A 287 1.04 -8.78 12.84
C LYS A 287 1.44 -7.81 13.95
N GLY A 288 2.18 -6.75 13.64
CA GLY A 288 2.56 -5.73 14.62
C GLY A 288 3.61 -6.14 15.66
N GLN A 289 4.06 -7.41 15.64
CA GLN A 289 5.02 -7.97 16.59
C GLN A 289 6.45 -7.44 16.38
N ASP A 290 7.39 -7.79 17.27
CA ASP A 290 8.81 -7.45 17.14
C ASP A 290 9.44 -8.21 15.97
N THR A 291 9.28 -7.66 14.76
CA THR A 291 9.70 -8.32 13.52
C THR A 291 11.15 -8.04 13.14
N LYS A 292 12.05 -7.81 14.11
CA LYS A 292 13.45 -7.42 13.81
C LYS A 292 14.18 -8.52 13.05
N ILE A 293 14.05 -9.76 13.49
CA ILE A 293 14.78 -10.90 12.91
C ILE A 293 14.25 -11.17 11.49
N GLU A 294 12.93 -11.19 11.33
CA GLU A 294 12.22 -11.37 10.07
C GLU A 294 12.60 -10.27 9.08
N MET A 295 12.68 -9.02 9.54
CA MET A 295 13.10 -7.88 8.72
C MET A 295 14.56 -8.00 8.28
N ILE A 296 15.47 -8.42 9.18
CA ILE A 296 16.88 -8.65 8.84
C ILE A 296 17.00 -9.77 7.80
N ILE A 297 16.33 -10.90 8.02
CA ILE A 297 16.33 -12.05 7.10
C ILE A 297 15.80 -11.62 5.73
N TYR A 298 14.67 -10.91 5.69
CA TYR A 298 14.08 -10.39 4.46
C TYR A 298 15.10 -9.53 3.70
N TYR A 299 15.64 -8.48 4.33
CA TYR A 299 16.54 -7.57 3.65
C TYR A 299 17.88 -8.19 3.26
N PHE A 300 18.35 -9.20 4.00
CA PHE A 300 19.53 -9.98 3.63
C PHE A 300 19.31 -10.74 2.32
N PHE A 301 18.24 -11.55 2.23
CA PHE A 301 17.94 -12.32 1.02
C PHE A 301 17.70 -11.42 -0.20
N TYR A 302 16.96 -10.33 -0.04
CA TYR A 302 16.71 -9.39 -1.13
C TYR A 302 17.97 -8.60 -1.54
N SER A 303 18.87 -8.28 -0.62
CA SER A 303 20.17 -7.68 -0.98
C SER A 303 21.02 -8.63 -1.81
N LEU A 304 21.01 -9.94 -1.51
CA LEU A 304 21.67 -10.93 -2.35
C LEU A 304 21.05 -10.95 -3.75
N MET A 305 19.72 -10.94 -3.85
CA MET A 305 19.01 -10.89 -5.13
C MET A 305 19.37 -9.64 -5.95
N HIS A 306 19.47 -8.47 -5.31
CA HIS A 306 19.87 -7.22 -5.96
C HIS A 306 21.29 -7.27 -6.54
N ILE A 307 22.20 -8.02 -5.91
CA ILE A 307 23.55 -8.27 -6.42
C ILE A 307 23.49 -9.29 -7.57
N MET A 308 22.73 -10.38 -7.41
CA MET A 308 22.67 -11.43 -8.42
C MET A 308 21.99 -10.98 -9.71
N ALA A 309 20.96 -10.13 -9.67
CA ALA A 309 20.20 -9.76 -10.86
C ALA A 309 21.05 -9.09 -11.97
N PRO A 310 21.82 -8.02 -11.70
CA PRO A 310 22.71 -7.46 -12.72
C PRO A 310 23.87 -8.39 -13.11
N LEU A 311 24.43 -9.16 -12.15
CA LEU A 311 25.53 -10.09 -12.42
C LEU A 311 25.11 -11.21 -13.39
N LEU A 312 23.97 -11.85 -13.13
CA LEU A 312 23.43 -12.90 -13.99
C LEU A 312 23.12 -12.35 -15.38
N LEU A 313 22.55 -11.15 -15.46
CA LEU A 313 22.24 -10.54 -16.75
C LEU A 313 23.51 -10.21 -17.54
N GLY A 314 24.53 -9.63 -16.89
CA GLY A 314 25.81 -9.34 -17.52
C GLY A 314 26.59 -10.58 -17.96
N PHE A 315 26.45 -11.70 -17.23
CA PHE A 315 27.11 -12.96 -17.57
C PHE A 315 26.41 -13.73 -18.71
N PHE A 316 25.07 -13.82 -18.67
CA PHE A 316 24.31 -14.67 -19.59
C PHE A 316 23.78 -13.92 -20.83
N LYS A 317 23.67 -12.59 -20.82
CA LYS A 317 23.24 -11.79 -21.97
C LYS A 317 24.12 -10.55 -22.20
N PRO A 318 25.44 -10.72 -22.42
CA PRO A 318 26.35 -9.60 -22.65
C PRO A 318 26.04 -8.81 -23.93
N GLU A 319 25.43 -9.45 -24.94
CA GLU A 319 25.13 -8.85 -26.25
C GLU A 319 23.97 -7.84 -26.23
N LEU A 320 23.08 -7.93 -25.23
CA LEU A 320 21.89 -7.08 -25.13
C LEU A 320 22.21 -5.70 -24.51
N GLN A 321 23.47 -5.45 -24.13
CA GLN A 321 23.79 -4.38 -23.17
C GLN A 321 24.99 -3.53 -23.57
N SER A 322 24.79 -2.21 -23.56
CA SER A 322 25.92 -1.30 -23.47
C SER A 322 26.49 -1.32 -22.05
N ALA A 323 27.81 -1.19 -21.92
CA ALA A 323 28.46 -1.10 -20.61
C ALA A 323 27.86 0.04 -19.75
N THR A 324 27.49 1.14 -20.38
CA THR A 324 26.83 2.29 -19.74
C THR A 324 25.47 1.93 -19.17
N PHE A 325 24.65 1.16 -19.90
CA PHE A 325 23.34 0.73 -19.44
C PHE A 325 23.45 -0.14 -18.18
N LEU A 326 24.25 -1.22 -18.25
CA LEU A 326 24.41 -2.14 -17.12
C LEU A 326 25.00 -1.39 -15.92
N LEU A 327 25.98 -0.52 -16.11
CA LEU A 327 26.57 0.27 -15.03
C LEU A 327 25.55 1.22 -14.39
N THR A 328 24.74 1.91 -15.20
CA THR A 328 23.75 2.87 -14.68
C THR A 328 22.65 2.17 -13.88
N VAL A 329 22.08 1.09 -14.43
CA VAL A 329 21.01 0.33 -13.77
C VAL A 329 21.54 -0.38 -12.52
N SER A 330 22.74 -0.98 -12.59
CA SER A 330 23.40 -1.58 -11.42
C SER A 330 23.69 -0.54 -10.35
N GLY A 331 24.21 0.63 -10.73
CA GLY A 331 24.47 1.74 -9.82
C GLY A 331 23.20 2.20 -9.11
N LEU A 332 22.06 2.26 -9.82
CA LEU A 332 20.77 2.59 -9.24
C LEU A 332 20.27 1.50 -8.27
N ILE A 333 20.41 0.22 -8.63
CA ILE A 333 20.03 -0.92 -7.76
C ILE A 333 20.87 -0.92 -6.48
N PHE A 334 22.20 -0.86 -6.61
CA PHE A 334 23.12 -0.89 -5.47
C PHE A 334 23.03 0.37 -4.61
N GLY A 335 23.06 1.54 -5.23
CA GLY A 335 22.90 2.82 -4.55
C GLY A 335 21.56 2.91 -3.82
N GLY A 336 20.47 2.49 -4.48
CA GLY A 336 19.14 2.40 -3.86
C GLY A 336 19.09 1.41 -2.70
N THR A 337 19.73 0.24 -2.82
CA THR A 337 19.76 -0.75 -1.73
C THR A 337 20.49 -0.20 -0.52
N VAL A 338 21.71 0.33 -0.71
CA VAL A 338 22.52 0.89 0.38
C VAL A 338 21.83 2.08 1.02
N LEU A 339 21.36 3.04 0.21
CA LEU A 339 20.65 4.22 0.72
C LEU A 339 19.38 3.83 1.47
N GLY A 340 18.60 2.89 0.93
CA GLY A 340 17.39 2.38 1.56
C GLY A 340 17.67 1.72 2.92
N LEU A 341 18.72 0.89 3.02
CA LEU A 341 19.13 0.24 4.27
C LEU A 341 19.68 1.25 5.29
N VAL A 342 20.45 2.25 4.86
CA VAL A 342 20.91 3.33 5.73
C VAL A 342 19.72 4.12 6.27
N CYS A 343 18.77 4.51 5.42
CA CYS A 343 17.54 5.18 5.86
C CYS A 343 16.69 4.32 6.79
N LEU A 344 16.61 3.00 6.57
CA LEU A 344 15.96 2.05 7.45
C LEU A 344 16.60 2.07 8.85
N VAL A 345 17.93 1.92 8.92
CA VAL A 345 18.67 1.92 10.18
C VAL A 345 18.54 3.26 10.89
N LEU A 346 18.73 4.39 10.18
CA LEU A 346 18.55 5.73 10.72
C LEU A 346 17.14 5.94 11.28
N TYR A 347 16.12 5.48 10.55
CA TYR A 347 14.74 5.54 11.01
C TYR A 347 14.57 4.78 12.33
N TYR A 348 14.96 3.51 12.41
CA TYR A 348 14.75 2.70 13.62
C TYR A 348 15.64 3.10 14.81
N LEU A 349 16.84 3.63 14.56
CA LEU A 349 17.74 4.08 15.63
C LEU A 349 17.33 5.42 16.21
N LEU A 350 17.02 6.42 15.37
CA LEU A 350 16.90 7.82 15.79
C LEU A 350 15.47 8.37 15.77
N LEU A 351 14.60 7.85 14.88
CA LEU A 351 13.34 8.52 14.53
C LEU A 351 12.10 7.67 14.79
N HIS A 352 12.26 6.36 14.99
CA HIS A 352 11.16 5.48 15.32
C HIS A 352 10.67 5.86 16.72
N PRO A 353 9.39 6.22 16.87
CA PRO A 353 8.83 6.51 18.18
C PRO A 353 8.92 5.24 19.02
N ARG A 354 9.88 5.16 19.96
CA ARG A 354 9.92 4.07 20.93
C ARG A 354 8.75 4.27 21.87
N GLY A 355 7.84 3.30 21.92
CA GLY A 355 6.78 3.26 22.93
C GLY A 355 7.41 3.07 24.30
N THR A 356 6.86 3.74 25.32
CA THR A 356 7.38 3.69 26.70
C THR A 356 7.02 2.38 27.44
N GLN A 357 6.47 1.36 26.77
CA GLN A 357 6.14 0.10 27.44
C GLN A 357 6.57 -1.10 26.58
N ARG A 358 7.46 -1.90 27.17
CA ARG A 358 7.48 -3.35 26.99
C ARG A 358 6.19 -3.85 27.66
N GLU A 359 5.22 -4.27 26.89
CA GLU A 359 4.18 -5.17 27.39
C GLU A 359 3.83 -6.09 26.23
N ALA A 360 4.19 -7.36 26.41
CA ALA A 360 3.58 -8.45 25.68
C ALA A 360 2.12 -8.56 26.12
N ASP A 361 1.28 -9.06 25.22
CA ASP A 361 0.08 -9.85 25.48
C ASP A 361 -0.43 -9.85 26.92
N GLU A 362 -1.49 -9.11 27.20
CA GLU A 362 -2.70 -9.62 27.85
C GLU A 362 -3.82 -8.57 27.86
N VAL A 363 -5.03 -9.11 27.93
CA VAL A 363 -6.35 -8.51 27.75
C VAL A 363 -6.77 -7.70 28.99
N ASP A 364 -7.46 -6.58 28.81
CA ASP A 364 -8.82 -6.33 29.36
C ASP A 364 -9.14 -4.84 29.56
N GLY A 365 -10.32 -4.49 29.06
CA GLY A 365 -10.98 -3.22 29.30
C GLY A 365 -12.30 -3.18 28.54
N LEU A 366 -13.26 -4.00 29.00
CA LEU A 366 -14.64 -4.10 28.51
C LEU A 366 -15.31 -2.71 28.43
N GLY A 367 -15.17 -2.04 27.30
CA GLY A 367 -15.84 -0.79 26.99
C GLY A 367 -16.22 -0.83 25.52
N ASN A 368 -17.51 -0.73 25.20
CA ASN A 368 -18.09 -0.87 23.86
C ASN A 368 -17.15 -0.44 22.71
N GLU A 369 -16.41 -1.38 22.15
CA GLU A 369 -15.50 -1.15 21.02
C GLU A 369 -16.29 -1.23 19.71
N THR A 370 -16.14 -0.22 18.85
CA THR A 370 -16.67 -0.21 17.47
C THR A 370 -15.99 -1.31 16.63
N GLU A 371 -16.70 -1.96 15.71
CA GLU A 371 -16.16 -2.95 14.75
C GLU A 371 -15.00 -2.39 13.91
N THR A 372 -15.00 -1.10 13.55
CA THR A 372 -13.84 -0.48 12.89
C THR A 372 -12.62 -0.40 13.82
N THR A 373 -12.85 -0.22 15.13
CA THR A 373 -11.79 -0.24 16.15
C THR A 373 -11.33 -1.67 16.42
N LEU A 374 -12.24 -2.65 16.40
CA LEU A 374 -11.90 -4.08 16.43
C LEU A 374 -11.06 -4.46 15.21
N ARG A 375 -11.41 -4.05 13.99
CA ARG A 375 -10.62 -4.29 12.78
C ARG A 375 -9.20 -3.71 12.88
N ILE A 376 -9.06 -2.52 13.44
CA ILE A 376 -7.77 -1.84 13.66
C ILE A 376 -7.00 -2.41 14.85
N SER A 377 -7.68 -2.98 15.85
CA SER A 377 -7.06 -3.73 16.95
C SER A 377 -6.60 -5.12 16.52
N ASN A 378 -7.40 -5.84 15.73
CA ASN A 378 -7.09 -7.12 15.07
C ASN A 378 -5.94 -6.99 14.06
N PHE A 379 -5.64 -5.75 13.64
CA PHE A 379 -4.48 -5.39 12.84
C PHE A 379 -3.14 -5.58 13.58
N LEU A 380 -3.17 -5.63 14.92
CA LEU A 380 -2.00 -5.75 15.78
C LEU A 380 -2.13 -6.84 16.86
N GLN A 381 -3.25 -7.58 16.91
CA GLN A 381 -3.41 -8.61 17.93
C GLN A 381 -2.68 -9.92 17.53
N PRO A 382 -2.09 -10.61 18.53
CA PRO A 382 -1.26 -11.79 18.37
C PRO A 382 -2.00 -13.04 17.86
#